data_AF-A0AAR5PBE5-F1
#
_entry.id   AF-A0AAR5PBE5-F1
#
_cell.length_a   1.000
_cell.length_b   1.000
_cell.length_c   1.000
_cell.angle_alpha   90.00
_cell.angle_beta   90.00
_cell.angle_gamma   90.00
#
_symmetry.space_group_name_H-M   'P 1'
#
loop_
_entity.id
_entity.type
_entity.pdbx_description
1 polymer ?
#
loop_
_entity_poly.entity_id
_entity_poly.type
_entity_poly.pdbx_seq_one_letter_code
_entity_poly.pdbx_strand_id
1 'polypeptide(L)'
;MLYLPLILGASLVAFGYSQDLELQTSVAAEYRHGVLRHTTEPPLAAAPSAEPPPERSTVNIIAHALAFLITQRESDWGWRNDTPKVLTALRMLQGRPTTNLELELSSKQMEIELVILLWRHHELPIAAAQLAEYCLALSALCYDPRQFHGHDLIGTLQHHEAPHDLDFAYATLAACTARAHVRKKQIRRLLDIANTAKDHNIVAMTILALRCIVMDHRHRNLQHSLRRPSISLARQQQPDGGFGNLYNTALVMQALDDLTELKAYWNPTAARAYLETRQDPDGAFTDAGLTSDVLLALGKRGLGMVRLMECGRHDSDDESNVEIEGLTKSLSAHGNDSEIRNVSITYTLWVGSNVTENCTVAITAPRNTSFYAVMQTAMEQDARFAFEASEWPNGHYVHTLAGYKEEPMGYNYWLLYRLPELPDPSAPPANQLVAPVGVDDLLIEEGDHYLFWYKKL
;
A
#
# COMPACT_ATOMS: atom_id res chain seq x y z
N MET A 1 -8.36 -56.30 -12.79
CA MET A 1 -7.64 -55.95 -14.04
C MET A 1 -7.75 -54.43 -14.20
N LEU A 2 -6.99 -53.58 -13.50
CA LEU A 2 -5.55 -53.29 -13.59
C LEU A 2 -5.07 -53.00 -15.02
N TYR A 3 -5.00 -51.71 -15.38
CA TYR A 3 -4.07 -51.16 -16.37
C TYR A 3 -3.66 -49.72 -15.99
N LEU A 4 -2.48 -49.63 -15.38
CA LEU A 4 -1.40 -48.65 -15.67
C LEU A 4 -0.18 -49.53 -16.08
N PRO A 5 0.92 -49.05 -16.71
CA PRO A 5 1.53 -47.71 -16.70
C PRO A 5 1.99 -47.26 -18.13
N LEU A 6 2.64 -46.11 -18.41
CA LEU A 6 4.06 -45.83 -18.18
C LEU A 6 4.44 -44.40 -18.65
N ILE A 7 5.29 -43.79 -17.83
CA ILE A 7 6.05 -42.54 -18.01
C ILE A 7 7.21 -42.78 -19.00
N LEU A 8 7.56 -41.78 -19.83
CA LEU A 8 8.94 -41.55 -20.27
C LEU A 8 9.15 -40.06 -20.60
N GLY A 9 10.12 -39.45 -19.93
CA GLY A 9 10.57 -38.10 -20.19
C GLY A 9 11.69 -38.05 -21.24
N ALA A 10 11.90 -36.86 -21.82
CA ALA A 10 13.14 -36.47 -22.46
C ALA A 10 13.32 -34.95 -22.33
N SER A 11 14.36 -34.55 -21.61
CA SER A 11 14.96 -33.22 -21.70
C SER A 11 15.81 -33.15 -22.96
N LEU A 12 15.71 -32.05 -23.72
CA LEU A 12 16.78 -31.62 -24.62
C LEU A 12 16.91 -30.10 -24.57
N VAL A 13 18.03 -29.67 -24.02
CA VAL A 13 18.63 -28.34 -24.12
C VAL A 13 19.13 -28.17 -25.56
N ALA A 14 18.84 -27.02 -26.17
CA ALA A 14 19.54 -26.57 -27.37
C ALA A 14 19.85 -25.07 -27.25
N PHE A 15 21.15 -24.79 -27.06
CA PHE A 15 21.79 -23.53 -27.35
C PHE A 15 21.75 -23.27 -28.86
N GLY A 16 21.45 -22.04 -29.26
CA GLY A 16 21.56 -21.59 -30.65
C GLY A 16 21.99 -20.12 -30.69
N TYR A 17 23.30 -19.90 -30.72
CA TYR A 17 23.95 -18.68 -31.20
C TYR A 17 24.26 -18.88 -32.70
N SER A 18 23.81 -17.97 -33.55
CA SER A 18 24.41 -17.61 -34.86
C SER A 18 23.68 -16.35 -35.34
N GLN A 19 24.32 -15.18 -35.31
CA GLN A 19 24.95 -14.53 -36.47
C GLN A 19 24.04 -14.45 -37.70
N ASP A 20 23.58 -13.23 -38.01
CA ASP A 20 23.78 -12.67 -39.34
C ASP A 20 23.90 -11.15 -39.24
N LEU A 21 25.04 -10.69 -39.75
CA LEU A 21 25.54 -9.33 -39.80
C LEU A 21 25.82 -9.08 -41.28
N GLU A 22 24.88 -8.49 -42.02
CA GLU A 22 25.13 -7.90 -43.35
C GLU A 22 23.86 -7.19 -43.85
N LEU A 23 23.84 -5.86 -43.77
CA LEU A 23 23.60 -4.98 -44.92
C LEU A 23 23.67 -3.51 -44.45
N GLN A 24 24.87 -2.94 -44.53
CA GLN A 24 25.05 -1.50 -44.71
C GLN A 24 25.73 -1.30 -46.06
N THR A 25 25.37 -0.18 -46.71
CA THR A 25 26.00 0.50 -47.86
C THR A 25 25.36 0.34 -49.23
N SER A 26 24.48 1.30 -49.55
CA SER A 26 24.38 2.09 -50.79
C SER A 26 23.10 2.92 -50.60
N VAL A 27 23.02 4.25 -50.78
CA VAL A 27 23.60 5.15 -51.75
C VAL A 27 23.62 6.54 -51.11
N ALA A 28 24.76 7.23 -51.20
CA ALA A 28 24.84 8.68 -51.07
C ALA A 28 25.28 9.23 -52.45
N ALA A 29 24.84 10.46 -52.73
CA ALA A 29 25.22 11.35 -53.83
C ALA A 29 24.33 11.31 -55.08
N GLU A 30 23.50 12.36 -55.21
CA GLU A 30 23.03 13.07 -56.42
C GLU A 30 21.82 13.92 -55.97
N TYR A 31 21.68 15.25 -56.08
CA TYR A 31 22.22 16.29 -56.97
C TYR A 31 22.14 17.66 -56.24
N ARG A 32 23.14 18.52 -56.44
CA ARG A 32 23.13 19.97 -56.14
C ARG A 32 23.16 20.72 -57.49
N HIS A 33 22.18 21.61 -57.72
CA HIS A 33 22.07 22.70 -58.72
C HIS A 33 20.61 22.72 -59.22
N GLY A 34 19.85 23.81 -59.25
CA GLY A 34 20.03 25.23 -58.95
C GLY A 34 18.75 25.96 -59.41
N VAL A 35 18.75 27.29 -59.29
CA VAL A 35 17.85 28.27 -59.96
C VAL A 35 16.64 28.77 -59.15
N LEU A 36 16.73 30.06 -58.80
CA LEU A 36 15.65 30.95 -58.40
C LEU A 36 14.52 31.00 -59.44
N ARG A 37 13.26 30.91 -58.97
CA ARG A 37 12.13 31.60 -59.62
C ARG A 37 11.24 32.26 -58.57
N HIS A 38 11.20 33.58 -58.66
CA HIS A 38 10.15 34.43 -58.10
C HIS A 38 8.85 34.16 -58.85
N THR A 39 7.77 33.87 -58.12
CA THR A 39 6.40 34.15 -58.54
C THR A 39 5.61 34.67 -57.34
N THR A 40 5.25 35.94 -57.46
CA THR A 40 4.37 36.72 -56.59
C THR A 40 2.91 36.40 -56.87
N GLU A 41 2.11 36.07 -55.85
CA GLU A 41 0.65 36.23 -55.80
C GLU A 41 0.20 36.40 -54.32
N PRO A 42 -0.94 37.08 -54.07
CA PRO A 42 -1.12 38.00 -52.93
C PRO A 42 -1.61 37.34 -51.63
N PRO A 43 -1.46 38.00 -50.47
CA PRO A 43 -1.82 37.43 -49.17
C PRO A 43 -3.34 37.41 -48.97
N LEU A 44 -3.86 36.21 -48.64
CA LEU A 44 -5.19 36.05 -48.06
C LEU A 44 -5.20 36.67 -46.66
N ALA A 45 -6.27 37.40 -46.37
CA ALA A 45 -6.47 38.18 -45.15
C ALA A 45 -6.22 37.37 -43.85
N ALA A 46 -5.41 37.95 -42.97
CA ALA A 46 -5.21 37.46 -41.61
C ALA A 46 -6.51 37.58 -40.81
N ALA A 47 -7.01 36.44 -40.33
CA ALA A 47 -7.98 36.40 -39.24
C ALA A 47 -7.30 36.93 -37.95
N PRO A 48 -8.03 37.64 -37.07
CA PRO A 48 -7.45 38.25 -35.89
C PRO A 48 -6.85 37.17 -34.98
N SER A 49 -5.57 37.34 -34.64
CA SER A 49 -4.87 36.54 -33.65
C SER A 49 -5.60 36.68 -32.31
N ALA A 50 -6.23 35.59 -31.89
CA ALA A 50 -6.56 35.41 -30.48
C ALA A 50 -5.26 35.56 -29.70
N GLU A 51 -5.24 36.49 -28.75
CA GLU A 51 -4.13 36.64 -27.82
C GLU A 51 -3.80 35.28 -27.20
N PRO A 52 -2.53 34.87 -27.14
CA PRO A 52 -2.16 33.67 -26.41
C PRO A 52 -2.58 33.87 -24.94
N PRO A 53 -3.24 32.88 -24.31
CA PRO A 53 -3.63 33.00 -22.91
C PRO A 53 -2.39 33.26 -22.05
N PRO A 54 -2.51 34.05 -20.98
CA PRO A 54 -1.38 34.40 -20.12
C PRO A 54 -0.73 33.12 -19.59
N GLU A 55 0.62 33.06 -19.64
CA GLU A 55 1.42 31.97 -19.08
C GLU A 55 1.04 31.77 -17.60
N ARG A 56 0.24 30.73 -17.32
CA ARG A 56 -0.08 30.33 -15.96
C ARG A 56 1.13 29.57 -15.43
N SER A 57 1.70 30.05 -14.32
CA SER A 57 2.74 29.28 -13.62
C SER A 57 2.21 27.93 -13.17
N THR A 58 3.03 26.87 -13.18
CA THR A 58 2.68 25.52 -12.70
C THR A 58 2.09 25.54 -11.29
N VAL A 59 2.56 26.45 -10.43
CA VAL A 59 2.03 26.66 -9.07
C VAL A 59 0.56 27.05 -9.10
N ASN A 60 0.16 27.92 -10.03
CA ASN A 60 -1.23 28.34 -10.19
C ASN A 60 -2.11 27.19 -10.71
N ILE A 61 -1.58 26.35 -11.60
CA ILE A 61 -2.29 25.19 -12.14
C ILE A 61 -2.57 24.16 -11.05
N ILE A 62 -1.55 23.83 -10.25
CA ILE A 62 -1.70 22.93 -9.09
C ILE A 62 -2.70 23.51 -8.08
N ALA A 63 -2.63 24.82 -7.78
CA ALA A 63 -3.55 25.47 -6.86
C ALA A 63 -5.00 25.41 -7.34
N HIS A 64 -5.25 25.63 -8.63
CA HIS A 64 -6.60 25.53 -9.20
C HIS A 64 -7.15 24.10 -9.17
N ALA A 65 -6.32 23.10 -9.49
CA ALA A 65 -6.71 21.69 -9.42
C ALA A 65 -6.99 21.25 -7.97
N LEU A 66 -6.20 21.73 -7.00
CA LEU A 66 -6.48 21.50 -5.57
C LEU A 66 -7.80 22.15 -5.14
N ALA A 67 -8.08 23.37 -5.60
CA ALA A 67 -9.35 24.04 -5.33
C ALA A 67 -10.54 23.25 -5.91
N PHE A 68 -10.41 22.75 -7.14
CA PHE A 68 -11.40 21.85 -7.75
C PHE A 68 -11.64 20.59 -6.91
N LEU A 69 -10.58 19.92 -6.43
CA LEU A 69 -10.76 18.74 -5.59
C LEU A 69 -11.53 19.07 -4.31
N ILE A 70 -11.24 20.21 -3.66
CA ILE A 70 -11.98 20.64 -2.47
C ILE A 70 -13.46 20.91 -2.79
N THR A 71 -13.79 21.48 -3.94
CA THR A 71 -15.19 21.76 -4.32
C THR A 71 -15.96 20.50 -4.72
N GLN A 72 -15.28 19.45 -5.19
CA GLN A 72 -15.89 18.16 -5.50
C GLN A 72 -16.09 17.25 -4.27
N ARG A 73 -15.60 17.64 -3.09
CA ARG A 73 -15.74 16.85 -1.86
C ARG A 73 -17.20 16.80 -1.42
N GLU A 74 -17.68 15.61 -1.11
CA GLU A 74 -19.05 15.41 -0.64
C GLU A 74 -19.23 15.76 0.85
N SER A 75 -20.48 15.76 1.33
CA SER A 75 -20.80 16.11 2.72
C SER A 75 -20.23 15.15 3.76
N ASP A 76 -19.91 13.93 3.34
CA ASP A 76 -19.25 12.90 4.14
C ASP A 76 -17.72 13.01 4.14
N TRP A 77 -17.17 14.06 3.51
CA TRP A 77 -15.73 14.30 3.36
C TRP A 77 -15.02 13.35 2.39
N GLY A 78 -15.75 12.59 1.57
CA GLY A 78 -15.22 11.69 0.54
C GLY A 78 -15.27 12.25 -0.88
N TRP A 79 -14.76 11.45 -1.82
CA TRP A 79 -14.83 11.65 -3.28
C TRP A 79 -15.38 10.40 -3.98
N ARG A 80 -16.32 9.70 -3.35
CA ARG A 80 -16.90 8.44 -3.84
C ARG A 80 -15.79 7.40 -4.10
N ASN A 81 -15.67 6.94 -5.34
CA ASN A 81 -14.67 5.94 -5.73
C ASN A 81 -13.25 6.51 -5.81
N ASP A 82 -13.10 7.84 -5.86
CA ASP A 82 -11.80 8.51 -6.04
C ASP A 82 -11.16 8.96 -4.72
N THR A 83 -11.84 8.75 -3.57
CA THR A 83 -11.33 9.09 -2.22
C THR A 83 -9.87 8.66 -2.01
N PRO A 84 -9.45 7.40 -2.26
CA PRO A 84 -8.07 7.00 -2.04
C PRO A 84 -7.06 7.71 -2.97
N LYS A 85 -7.43 7.98 -4.23
CA LYS A 85 -6.56 8.70 -5.18
C LYS A 85 -6.36 10.15 -4.76
N VAL A 86 -7.45 10.82 -4.40
CA VAL A 86 -7.44 12.21 -3.96
C VAL A 86 -6.59 12.35 -2.70
N LEU A 87 -6.80 11.49 -1.70
CA LEU A 87 -6.01 11.51 -0.47
C LEU A 87 -4.53 11.25 -0.73
N THR A 88 -4.21 10.31 -1.63
CA THR A 88 -2.82 10.07 -2.05
C THR A 88 -2.21 11.33 -2.67
N ALA A 89 -2.90 11.98 -3.61
CA ALA A 89 -2.41 13.20 -4.26
C ALA A 89 -2.22 14.35 -3.26
N LEU A 90 -3.21 14.62 -2.41
CA LEU A 90 -3.14 15.65 -1.38
C LEU A 90 -1.96 15.41 -0.45
N ARG A 91 -1.78 14.18 0.01
CA ARG A 91 -0.70 13.81 0.93
C ARG A 91 0.69 13.92 0.30
N MET A 92 0.82 13.59 -0.98
CA MET A 92 2.10 13.64 -1.70
C MET A 92 2.50 15.06 -2.10
N LEU A 93 1.53 15.95 -2.34
CA LEU A 93 1.76 17.36 -2.66
C LEU A 93 1.98 18.23 -1.42
N GLN A 94 1.42 17.85 -0.27
CA GLN A 94 1.50 18.63 0.97
C GLN A 94 2.74 18.26 1.81
N GLY A 95 3.76 19.11 1.75
CA GLY A 95 4.64 19.32 2.90
C GLY A 95 3.87 20.07 4.00
N ARG A 96 3.24 19.31 4.90
CA ARG A 96 2.34 19.70 6.02
C ARG A 96 0.93 20.20 5.60
N PRO A 97 -0.15 19.62 6.15
CA PRO A 97 -1.53 19.94 5.77
C PRO A 97 -1.98 21.33 6.24
N THR A 98 -2.81 21.98 5.42
CA THR A 98 -3.35 23.33 5.59
C THR A 98 -4.39 23.44 6.71
N THR A 99 -5.01 22.34 7.14
CA THR A 99 -5.57 22.10 8.48
C THR A 99 -5.58 20.58 8.69
N ASN A 100 -5.07 20.09 9.82
CA ASN A 100 -4.94 18.64 10.05
C ASN A 100 -6.31 17.92 10.08
N LEU A 101 -7.35 18.62 10.55
CA LEU A 101 -8.69 18.08 10.79
C LEU A 101 -9.45 17.71 9.51
N GLU A 102 -9.36 18.51 8.44
CA GLU A 102 -10.10 18.20 7.21
C GLU A 102 -9.54 16.95 6.52
N LEU A 103 -8.21 16.82 6.50
CA LEU A 103 -7.54 15.64 5.98
C LEU A 103 -7.82 14.41 6.85
N GLU A 104 -7.91 14.59 8.17
CA GLU A 104 -8.29 13.53 9.11
C GLU A 104 -9.72 13.05 8.87
N LEU A 105 -10.69 13.95 8.67
CA LEU A 105 -12.07 13.58 8.35
C LEU A 105 -12.16 12.80 7.04
N SER A 106 -11.49 13.26 5.98
CA SER A 106 -11.42 12.53 4.71
C SER A 106 -10.70 11.18 4.85
N SER A 107 -9.64 11.10 5.68
CA SER A 107 -8.97 9.83 5.99
C SER A 107 -9.92 8.87 6.69
N LYS A 108 -10.72 9.33 7.66
CA LYS A 108 -11.70 8.51 8.37
C LYS A 108 -12.83 8.05 7.46
N GLN A 109 -13.29 8.91 6.55
CA GLN A 109 -14.26 8.51 5.53
C GLN A 109 -13.70 7.40 4.62
N MET A 110 -12.44 7.51 4.18
CA MET A 110 -11.78 6.45 3.40
C MET A 110 -11.68 5.12 4.17
N GLU A 111 -11.37 5.17 5.48
CA GLU A 111 -11.35 3.97 6.33
C GLU A 111 -12.74 3.29 6.36
N ILE A 112 -13.81 4.08 6.50
CA ILE A 112 -15.19 3.57 6.48
C ILE A 112 -15.53 2.93 5.13
N GLU A 113 -15.21 3.59 4.01
CA GLU A 113 -15.43 3.07 2.66
C GLU A 113 -14.70 1.73 2.45
N LEU A 114 -13.46 1.61 2.94
CA LEU A 114 -12.67 0.39 2.87
C LEU A 114 -13.26 -0.73 3.74
N VAL A 115 -13.71 -0.42 4.96
CA VAL A 115 -14.39 -1.42 5.82
C VAL A 115 -15.68 -1.91 5.17
N ILE A 116 -16.46 -1.03 4.53
CA ILE A 116 -17.66 -1.42 3.78
C ILE A 116 -17.30 -2.33 2.59
N LEU A 117 -16.24 -2.00 1.86
CA LEU A 117 -15.73 -2.83 0.76
C LEU A 117 -15.34 -4.24 1.23
N LEU A 118 -14.67 -4.34 2.37
CA LEU A 118 -14.29 -5.62 2.98
C LEU A 118 -15.52 -6.41 3.49
N TRP A 119 -16.49 -5.72 4.09
CA TRP A 119 -17.69 -6.35 4.62
C TRP A 119 -18.59 -6.94 3.52
N ARG A 120 -18.69 -6.26 2.38
CA ARG A 120 -19.53 -6.68 1.23
C ARG A 120 -18.84 -7.66 0.26
N HIS A 121 -17.62 -8.13 0.57
CA HIS A 121 -16.83 -8.93 -0.38
C HIS A 121 -17.49 -10.26 -0.80
N HIS A 122 -18.39 -10.80 0.03
CA HIS A 122 -19.17 -12.00 -0.30
C HIS A 122 -20.23 -11.75 -1.38
N GLU A 123 -20.72 -10.52 -1.51
CA GLU A 123 -21.73 -10.13 -2.49
C GLU A 123 -21.08 -9.59 -3.77
N LEU A 124 -20.02 -8.81 -3.61
CA LEU A 124 -19.28 -8.17 -4.70
C LEU A 124 -17.78 -8.47 -4.55
N PRO A 125 -17.15 -9.16 -5.52
CA PRO A 125 -15.73 -9.44 -5.42
C PRO A 125 -14.93 -8.14 -5.43
N ILE A 126 -13.96 -8.04 -4.52
CA ILE A 126 -13.10 -6.86 -4.40
C ILE A 126 -12.20 -6.79 -5.63
N ALA A 127 -12.28 -5.68 -6.37
CA ALA A 127 -11.38 -5.42 -7.49
C ALA A 127 -9.95 -5.15 -6.97
N ALA A 128 -8.97 -5.88 -7.50
CA ALA A 128 -7.58 -5.78 -7.06
C ALA A 128 -7.00 -4.37 -7.23
N ALA A 129 -7.32 -3.68 -8.34
CA ALA A 129 -6.92 -2.30 -8.56
C ALA A 129 -7.49 -1.36 -7.49
N GLN A 130 -8.78 -1.47 -7.19
CA GLN A 130 -9.45 -0.65 -6.18
C GLN A 130 -8.84 -0.87 -4.78
N LEU A 131 -8.64 -2.12 -4.36
CA LEU A 131 -8.00 -2.41 -3.07
C LEU A 131 -6.56 -1.89 -3.00
N ALA A 132 -5.84 -1.96 -4.13
CA ALA A 132 -4.48 -1.44 -4.20
C ALA A 132 -4.41 0.09 -4.15
N GLU A 133 -5.43 0.82 -4.66
CA GLU A 133 -5.57 2.27 -4.48
C GLU A 133 -5.71 2.63 -3.00
N TYR A 134 -6.57 1.92 -2.26
CA TYR A 134 -6.67 2.08 -0.81
C TYR A 134 -5.35 1.79 -0.10
N CYS A 135 -4.62 0.74 -0.49
CA CYS A 135 -3.33 0.40 0.12
C CYS A 135 -2.26 1.48 -0.12
N LEU A 136 -2.25 2.09 -1.31
CA LEU A 136 -1.36 3.21 -1.62
C LEU A 136 -1.72 4.45 -0.80
N ALA A 137 -3.02 4.73 -0.66
CA ALA A 137 -3.50 5.84 0.16
C ALA A 137 -3.15 5.67 1.63
N LEU A 138 -3.38 4.48 2.21
CA LEU A 138 -2.95 4.13 3.57
C LEU A 138 -1.44 4.33 3.74
N SER A 139 -0.64 3.84 2.79
CA SER A 139 0.82 4.00 2.84
C SER A 139 1.25 5.46 2.77
N ALA A 140 0.60 6.29 1.93
CA ALA A 140 0.87 7.72 1.85
C ALA A 140 0.48 8.46 3.15
N LEU A 141 -0.65 8.06 3.75
CA LEU A 141 -1.17 8.57 5.02
C LEU A 141 -0.44 8.00 6.25
N CYS A 142 0.58 7.16 6.05
CA CYS A 142 1.39 6.56 7.12
C CYS A 142 0.70 5.50 7.98
N TYR A 143 -0.30 4.84 7.43
CA TYR A 143 -0.90 3.63 7.99
C TYR A 143 -0.32 2.37 7.32
N ASP A 144 -0.16 1.28 8.08
CA ASP A 144 0.30 0.00 7.53
C ASP A 144 -0.90 -0.80 6.96
N PRO A 145 -1.02 -0.96 5.62
CA PRO A 145 -2.12 -1.72 5.03
C PRO A 145 -2.07 -3.23 5.31
N ARG A 146 -1.00 -3.74 5.92
CA ARG A 146 -0.90 -5.15 6.36
C ARG A 146 -1.61 -5.40 7.69
N GLN A 147 -1.92 -4.35 8.43
CA GLN A 147 -2.53 -4.42 9.77
C GLN A 147 -3.79 -3.56 9.86
N PHE A 148 -4.49 -3.37 8.73
CA PHE A 148 -5.68 -2.54 8.68
C PHE A 148 -6.85 -3.18 9.45
N HIS A 149 -7.10 -2.75 10.69
CA HIS A 149 -8.13 -3.30 11.58
C HIS A 149 -8.14 -4.84 11.66
N GLY A 150 -6.95 -5.46 11.69
CA GLY A 150 -6.81 -6.92 11.72
C GLY A 150 -6.93 -7.61 10.35
N HIS A 151 -7.08 -6.86 9.26
CA HIS A 151 -7.07 -7.37 7.89
C HIS A 151 -5.71 -7.10 7.20
N ASP A 152 -5.10 -8.16 6.66
CA ASP A 152 -3.94 -8.04 5.78
C ASP A 152 -4.38 -7.80 4.33
N LEU A 153 -4.49 -6.52 3.96
CA LEU A 153 -4.91 -6.10 2.62
C LEU A 153 -3.87 -6.47 1.57
N ILE A 154 -2.58 -6.36 1.91
CA ILE A 154 -1.48 -6.71 1.02
C ILE A 154 -1.43 -8.22 0.81
N GLY A 155 -1.60 -9.00 1.88
CA GLY A 155 -1.79 -10.43 1.81
C GLY A 155 -2.92 -10.79 0.85
N THR A 156 -4.08 -10.14 0.98
CA THR A 156 -5.23 -10.36 0.09
C THR A 156 -4.88 -10.12 -1.38
N LEU A 157 -4.22 -9.00 -1.70
CA LEU A 157 -3.75 -8.67 -3.05
C LEU A 157 -2.73 -9.68 -3.60
N GLN A 158 -1.86 -10.23 -2.75
CA GLN A 158 -0.83 -11.19 -3.16
C GLN A 158 -1.35 -12.62 -3.32
N HIS A 159 -2.39 -13.00 -2.58
CA HIS A 159 -3.03 -14.31 -2.70
C HIS A 159 -3.89 -14.40 -3.97
N HIS A 160 -4.61 -13.32 -4.30
CA HIS A 160 -5.46 -13.23 -5.48
C HIS A 160 -4.79 -12.37 -6.57
N GLU A 161 -3.85 -12.97 -7.30
CA GLU A 161 -3.15 -12.27 -8.39
C GLU A 161 -4.16 -11.81 -9.46
N ALA A 162 -4.17 -10.50 -9.75
CA ALA A 162 -5.04 -9.95 -10.76
C ALA A 162 -4.74 -10.52 -12.16
N PRO A 163 -5.78 -10.87 -12.95
CA PRO A 163 -5.59 -11.39 -14.30
C PRO A 163 -5.10 -10.31 -15.26
N HIS A 164 -5.62 -9.09 -15.15
CA HIS A 164 -5.21 -7.97 -16.00
C HIS A 164 -3.87 -7.40 -15.56
N ASP A 165 -3.01 -7.08 -16.54
CA ASP A 165 -1.64 -6.67 -16.29
C ASP A 165 -1.53 -5.31 -15.59
N LEU A 166 -2.44 -4.37 -15.88
CA LEU A 166 -2.49 -3.07 -15.20
C LEU A 166 -2.80 -3.25 -13.71
N ASP A 167 -3.89 -3.96 -13.39
CA ASP A 167 -4.31 -4.25 -12.01
C ASP A 167 -3.22 -5.01 -11.25
N PHE A 168 -2.54 -5.94 -11.92
CA PHE A 168 -1.43 -6.70 -11.36
C PHE A 168 -0.23 -5.81 -11.04
N ALA A 169 0.14 -4.90 -11.94
CA ALA A 169 1.20 -3.92 -11.70
C ALA A 169 0.83 -2.97 -10.56
N TYR A 170 -0.42 -2.53 -10.49
CA TYR A 170 -0.95 -1.66 -9.44
C TYR A 170 -0.91 -2.34 -8.06
N ALA A 171 -1.41 -3.57 -7.97
CA ALA A 171 -1.37 -4.40 -6.76
C ALA A 171 0.08 -4.68 -6.31
N THR A 172 1.00 -4.91 -7.26
CA THR A 172 2.40 -5.15 -6.92
C THR A 172 3.11 -3.88 -6.44
N LEU A 173 2.77 -2.71 -7.00
CA LEU A 173 3.23 -1.42 -6.50
C LEU A 173 2.73 -1.17 -5.06
N ALA A 174 1.45 -1.43 -4.79
CA ALA A 174 0.88 -1.34 -3.44
C ALA A 174 1.60 -2.27 -2.43
N ALA A 175 1.85 -3.53 -2.80
CA ALA A 175 2.60 -4.45 -1.96
C ALA A 175 4.04 -3.97 -1.69
N CYS A 176 4.72 -3.47 -2.73
CA CYS A 176 6.08 -2.99 -2.60
C CYS A 176 6.20 -1.71 -1.75
N THR A 177 5.24 -0.79 -1.90
CA THR A 177 5.21 0.48 -1.14
C THR A 177 4.93 0.23 0.35
N ALA A 178 4.08 -0.76 0.66
CA ALA A 178 3.87 -1.28 2.01
C ALA A 178 5.05 -2.10 2.57
N ARG A 179 6.20 -2.13 1.88
CA ARG A 179 7.42 -2.88 2.26
C ARG A 179 7.18 -4.39 2.42
N ALA A 180 6.14 -4.93 1.79
CA ALA A 180 5.89 -6.36 1.78
C ALA A 180 6.84 -7.09 0.81
N HIS A 181 7.06 -8.37 1.06
CA HIS A 181 7.87 -9.21 0.19
C HIS A 181 7.13 -9.48 -1.13
N VAL A 182 7.70 -9.08 -2.26
CA VAL A 182 7.17 -9.42 -3.60
C VAL A 182 7.78 -10.74 -4.06
N ARG A 183 6.92 -11.72 -4.42
CA ARG A 183 7.37 -13.07 -4.77
C ARG A 183 8.16 -13.08 -6.07
N LYS A 184 9.17 -13.94 -6.20
CA LYS A 184 9.99 -14.08 -7.42
C LYS A 184 9.17 -14.39 -8.69
N LYS A 185 8.02 -15.06 -8.56
CA LYS A 185 7.08 -15.30 -9.67
C LYS A 185 6.49 -13.99 -10.18
N GLN A 186 6.06 -13.11 -9.27
CA GLN A 186 5.46 -11.81 -9.58
C GLN A 186 6.48 -10.88 -10.24
N ILE A 187 7.71 -10.85 -9.73
CA ILE A 187 8.81 -10.07 -10.32
C ILE A 187 9.08 -10.50 -11.77
N ARG A 188 9.13 -11.81 -12.05
CA ARG A 188 9.31 -12.32 -13.42
C ARG A 188 8.17 -11.89 -14.34
N ARG A 189 6.92 -12.03 -13.88
CA ARG A 189 5.75 -11.57 -14.64
C ARG A 189 5.84 -10.07 -14.96
N LEU A 190 6.22 -9.21 -14.00
CA LEU A 190 6.43 -7.78 -14.26
C LEU A 190 7.51 -7.53 -15.31
N LEU A 191 8.63 -8.24 -15.26
CA LEU A 191 9.68 -8.13 -16.28
C LEU A 191 9.19 -8.56 -17.66
N ASP A 192 8.37 -9.61 -17.75
CA ASP A 192 7.77 -10.06 -19.00
C ASP A 192 6.80 -9.00 -19.56
N ILE A 193 5.91 -8.46 -18.70
CA ILE A 193 4.96 -7.40 -19.05
C ILE A 193 5.72 -6.17 -19.56
N ALA A 194 6.77 -5.73 -18.83
CA ALA A 194 7.55 -4.55 -19.21
C ALA A 194 8.15 -4.64 -20.62
N ASN A 195 8.48 -5.85 -21.07
CA ASN A 195 9.08 -6.07 -22.39
C ASN A 195 8.07 -6.38 -23.51
N THR A 196 6.84 -6.76 -23.18
CA THR A 196 5.84 -7.26 -24.15
C THR A 196 4.62 -6.35 -24.31
N ALA A 197 4.23 -5.62 -23.25
CA ALA A 197 3.09 -4.73 -23.28
C ALA A 197 3.32 -3.54 -24.23
N LYS A 198 2.25 -3.13 -24.90
CA LYS A 198 2.26 -1.98 -25.83
C LYS A 198 1.55 -0.75 -25.24
N ASP A 199 0.63 -0.95 -24.31
CA ASP A 199 -0.15 0.14 -23.74
C ASP A 199 0.68 0.96 -22.76
N HIS A 200 0.71 2.29 -22.95
CA HIS A 200 1.55 3.20 -22.17
C HIS A 200 1.30 3.09 -20.66
N ASN A 201 0.04 2.96 -20.23
CA ASN A 201 -0.34 2.83 -18.83
C ASN A 201 0.18 1.54 -18.19
N ILE A 202 0.08 0.41 -18.89
CA ILE A 202 0.56 -0.89 -18.39
C ILE A 202 2.08 -0.82 -18.19
N VAL A 203 2.81 -0.33 -19.21
CA VAL A 203 4.28 -0.23 -19.15
C VAL A 203 4.71 0.75 -18.05
N ALA A 204 4.07 1.92 -17.96
CA ALA A 204 4.39 2.93 -16.96
C ALA A 204 4.15 2.43 -15.52
N MET A 205 2.99 1.82 -15.25
CA MET A 205 2.69 1.23 -13.94
C MET A 205 3.65 0.10 -13.58
N THR A 206 4.01 -0.73 -14.56
CA THR A 206 4.99 -1.81 -14.37
C THR A 206 6.38 -1.26 -14.04
N ILE A 207 6.81 -0.18 -14.70
CA ILE A 207 8.06 0.50 -14.39
C ILE A 207 8.01 1.07 -12.96
N LEU A 208 6.91 1.71 -12.54
CA LEU A 208 6.75 2.19 -11.17
C LEU A 208 6.87 1.06 -10.14
N ALA A 209 6.17 -0.06 -10.35
CA ALA A 209 6.22 -1.23 -9.48
C ALA A 209 7.65 -1.81 -9.37
N LEU A 210 8.31 -2.04 -10.50
CA LEU A 210 9.67 -2.58 -10.53
C LEU A 210 10.69 -1.61 -9.94
N ARG A 211 10.55 -0.30 -10.15
CA ARG A 211 11.39 0.73 -9.54
C ARG A 211 11.27 0.69 -8.02
N CYS A 212 10.05 0.55 -7.50
CA CYS A 212 9.84 0.35 -6.07
C CYS A 212 10.58 -0.91 -5.58
N ILE A 213 10.47 -2.04 -6.30
CA ILE A 213 11.11 -3.32 -5.91
C ILE A 213 12.63 -3.19 -5.87
N VAL A 214 13.20 -2.52 -6.85
CA VAL A 214 14.64 -2.23 -6.98
C VAL A 214 15.21 -1.43 -5.80
N MET A 215 14.37 -0.66 -5.09
CA MET A 215 14.81 0.05 -3.89
C MET A 215 15.17 -0.90 -2.74
N ASP A 216 14.66 -2.13 -2.77
CA ASP A 216 15.13 -3.17 -1.88
C ASP A 216 16.51 -3.66 -2.33
N HIS A 217 17.50 -3.64 -1.42
CA HIS A 217 18.86 -4.08 -1.68
C HIS A 217 18.93 -5.50 -2.28
N ARG A 218 17.97 -6.37 -1.94
CA ARG A 218 17.85 -7.74 -2.46
C ARG A 218 17.59 -7.81 -3.97
N HIS A 219 17.13 -6.72 -4.58
CA HIS A 219 16.68 -6.65 -5.97
C HIS A 219 17.36 -5.55 -6.79
N ARG A 220 18.43 -4.95 -6.27
CA ARG A 220 19.18 -3.88 -6.95
C ARG A 220 19.73 -4.30 -8.32
N ASN A 221 20.00 -5.59 -8.53
CA ASN A 221 20.44 -6.16 -9.80
C ASN A 221 19.42 -6.01 -10.95
N LEU A 222 18.14 -5.80 -10.63
CA LEU A 222 17.07 -5.60 -11.61
C LEU A 222 17.10 -4.21 -12.27
N GLN A 223 17.94 -3.28 -11.78
CA GLN A 223 18.06 -1.93 -12.36
C GLN A 223 18.35 -1.95 -13.86
N HIS A 224 19.26 -2.82 -14.31
CA HIS A 224 19.61 -2.89 -15.72
C HIS A 224 18.42 -3.34 -16.60
N SER A 225 17.53 -4.17 -16.05
CA SER A 225 16.38 -4.72 -16.76
C SER A 225 15.30 -3.66 -17.02
N LEU A 226 15.33 -2.54 -16.28
CA LEU A 226 14.42 -1.41 -16.49
C LEU A 226 14.85 -0.47 -17.61
N ARG A 227 16.11 -0.47 -18.01
CA ARG A 227 16.63 0.50 -18.97
C ARG A 227 15.93 0.39 -20.32
N ARG A 228 15.87 -0.82 -20.90
CA ARG A 228 15.26 -1.05 -22.21
C ARG A 228 13.76 -0.67 -22.24
N PRO A 229 12.89 -1.17 -21.35
CA PRO A 229 11.48 -0.81 -21.39
C PRO A 229 11.26 0.69 -21.14
N SER A 230 12.04 1.32 -20.27
CA SER A 230 11.91 2.77 -20.02
C SER A 230 12.32 3.63 -21.22
N ILE A 231 13.39 3.26 -21.95
CA ILE A 231 13.76 3.93 -23.21
C ILE A 231 12.68 3.71 -24.27
N SER A 232 12.16 2.48 -24.37
CA SER A 232 11.10 2.14 -25.34
C SER A 232 9.84 2.97 -25.09
N LEU A 233 9.46 3.16 -23.83
CA LEU A 233 8.34 4.02 -23.44
C LEU A 233 8.64 5.50 -23.72
N ALA A 234 9.81 6.00 -23.33
CA ALA A 234 10.21 7.40 -23.54
C ALA A 234 10.13 7.82 -25.02
N ARG A 235 10.55 6.95 -25.93
CA ARG A 235 10.52 7.21 -27.39
C ARG A 235 9.12 7.28 -27.99
N GLN A 236 8.09 6.87 -27.26
CA GLN A 236 6.70 6.91 -27.73
C GLN A 236 6.03 8.27 -27.47
N GLN A 237 6.77 9.26 -26.97
CA GLN A 237 6.26 10.62 -26.85
C GLN A 237 5.84 11.16 -28.22
N GLN A 238 4.62 11.67 -28.28
CA GLN A 238 4.05 12.24 -29.49
C GLN A 238 4.56 13.68 -29.73
N PRO A 239 4.45 14.20 -30.97
CA PRO A 239 4.90 15.56 -31.30
C PRO A 239 4.20 16.68 -30.49
N ASP A 240 3.01 16.40 -29.96
CA ASP A 240 2.27 17.31 -29.07
C ASP A 240 2.80 17.31 -27.63
N GLY A 241 3.79 16.47 -27.33
CA GLY A 241 4.40 16.30 -26.01
C GLY A 241 3.75 15.20 -25.15
N GLY A 242 2.60 14.67 -25.54
CA GLY A 242 1.84 13.69 -24.75
C GLY A 242 2.17 12.24 -25.07
N PHE A 243 1.51 11.34 -24.33
CA PHE A 243 1.51 9.88 -24.54
C PHE A 243 0.10 9.38 -24.89
N GLY A 244 -0.58 10.10 -25.79
CA GLY A 244 -1.90 9.77 -26.32
C GLY A 244 -3.08 10.40 -25.58
N ASN A 245 -3.12 10.31 -24.25
CA ASN A 245 -4.16 10.95 -23.43
C ASN A 245 -3.58 11.48 -22.10
N LEU A 246 -4.40 12.23 -21.34
CA LEU A 246 -4.01 12.83 -20.06
C LEU A 246 -3.55 11.78 -19.05
N TYR A 247 -4.32 10.69 -18.88
CA TYR A 247 -4.02 9.61 -17.94
C TYR A 247 -2.66 8.95 -18.23
N ASN A 248 -2.43 8.54 -19.48
CA ASN A 248 -1.18 7.96 -19.92
C ASN A 248 -0.03 8.93 -19.76
N THR A 249 -0.21 10.20 -20.12
CA THR A 249 0.84 11.22 -20.02
C THR A 249 1.24 11.45 -18.55
N ALA A 250 0.26 11.60 -17.66
CA ALA A 250 0.50 11.75 -16.23
C ALA A 250 1.23 10.54 -15.65
N LEU A 251 0.78 9.33 -15.97
CA LEU A 251 1.37 8.11 -15.43
C LEU A 251 2.78 7.85 -15.98
N VAL A 252 3.01 8.09 -17.27
CA VAL A 252 4.34 7.98 -17.89
C VAL A 252 5.31 9.00 -17.30
N MET A 253 4.87 10.24 -17.07
CA MET A 253 5.67 11.24 -16.37
C MET A 253 6.11 10.72 -14.99
N GLN A 254 5.19 10.21 -14.18
CA GLN A 254 5.54 9.63 -12.87
C GLN A 254 6.54 8.47 -12.98
N ALA A 255 6.43 7.63 -14.01
CA ALA A 255 7.34 6.51 -14.22
C ALA A 255 8.76 6.94 -14.62
N LEU A 256 8.90 8.02 -15.39
CA LEU A 256 10.15 8.43 -16.04
C LEU A 256 10.86 9.62 -15.39
N ASP A 257 10.20 10.47 -14.61
CA ASP A 257 10.73 11.79 -14.19
C ASP A 257 12.06 11.69 -13.40
N ASP A 258 12.17 10.70 -12.51
CA ASP A 258 13.40 10.50 -11.71
C ASP A 258 14.54 9.81 -12.48
N LEU A 259 14.30 9.36 -13.72
CA LEU A 259 15.29 8.66 -14.53
C LEU A 259 16.03 9.66 -15.41
N THR A 260 17.02 10.35 -14.83
CA THR A 260 17.78 11.42 -15.50
C THR A 260 18.46 10.95 -16.80
N GLU A 261 18.87 9.69 -16.88
CA GLU A 261 19.45 9.08 -18.09
C GLU A 261 18.49 9.07 -19.29
N LEU A 262 17.18 9.17 -19.05
CA LEU A 262 16.18 9.09 -20.09
C LEU A 262 15.83 10.44 -20.71
N LYS A 263 16.30 11.56 -20.16
CA LYS A 263 16.04 12.91 -20.69
C LYS A 263 16.52 13.11 -22.14
N ALA A 264 17.38 12.22 -22.64
CA ALA A 264 17.80 12.19 -24.04
C ALA A 264 16.76 11.56 -25.00
N TYR A 265 15.77 10.83 -24.49
CA TYR A 265 14.79 10.08 -25.29
C TYR A 265 13.37 10.65 -25.25
N TRP A 266 13.09 11.58 -24.33
CA TRP A 266 11.81 12.27 -24.24
C TRP A 266 12.01 13.68 -23.68
N ASN A 267 11.06 14.57 -23.94
CA ASN A 267 11.03 15.95 -23.48
C ASN A 267 10.06 16.11 -22.31
N PRO A 268 10.54 16.13 -21.05
CA PRO A 268 9.67 16.27 -19.87
C PRO A 268 8.96 17.63 -19.82
N THR A 269 9.57 18.69 -20.35
CA THR A 269 8.96 20.02 -20.40
C THR A 269 7.77 20.04 -21.37
N ALA A 270 7.87 19.36 -22.51
CA ALA A 270 6.75 19.23 -23.44
C ALA A 270 5.60 18.40 -22.86
N ALA A 271 5.89 17.32 -22.12
CA ALA A 271 4.86 16.52 -21.45
C ALA A 271 4.16 17.32 -20.33
N ARG A 272 4.92 18.11 -19.56
CA ARG A 272 4.35 19.03 -18.57
C ARG A 272 3.44 20.07 -19.23
N ALA A 273 3.91 20.72 -20.30
CA ALA A 273 3.10 21.68 -21.05
C ALA A 273 1.83 21.04 -21.66
N TYR A 274 1.92 19.79 -22.13
CA TYR A 274 0.77 19.04 -22.63
C TYR A 274 -0.34 18.91 -21.57
N LEU A 275 0.03 18.59 -20.33
CA LEU A 275 -0.93 18.52 -19.22
C LEU A 275 -1.43 19.93 -18.88
N GLU A 276 -0.55 20.88 -18.63
CA GLU A 276 -0.88 22.24 -18.19
C GLU A 276 -1.84 22.99 -19.13
N THR A 277 -1.71 22.78 -20.45
CA THR A 277 -2.58 23.39 -21.47
C THR A 277 -3.98 22.79 -21.56
N ARG A 278 -4.23 21.65 -20.89
CA ARG A 278 -5.49 20.91 -20.92
C ARG A 278 -6.26 20.97 -19.59
N GLN A 279 -5.87 21.87 -18.69
CA GLN A 279 -6.67 22.15 -17.49
C GLN A 279 -7.94 22.91 -17.89
N ASP A 280 -9.09 22.40 -17.45
CA ASP A 280 -10.38 23.04 -17.65
C ASP A 280 -10.48 24.38 -16.87
N PRO A 281 -11.40 25.29 -17.25
CA PRO A 281 -11.54 26.59 -16.59
C PRO A 281 -11.84 26.53 -15.09
N ASP A 282 -12.47 25.44 -14.64
CA ASP A 282 -12.79 25.15 -13.23
C ASP A 282 -11.61 24.54 -12.45
N GLY A 283 -10.50 24.22 -13.13
CA GLY A 283 -9.31 23.62 -12.54
C GLY A 283 -9.21 22.11 -12.73
N ALA A 284 -10.24 21.45 -13.27
CA ALA A 284 -10.26 20.01 -13.48
C ALA A 284 -9.36 19.56 -14.64
N PHE A 285 -8.99 18.28 -14.65
CA PHE A 285 -8.46 17.60 -15.85
C PHE A 285 -9.44 16.60 -16.47
N THR A 286 -10.51 16.26 -15.76
CA THR A 286 -11.80 15.67 -16.23
C THR A 286 -12.70 15.43 -15.01
N ASP A 287 -12.16 14.68 -14.04
CA ASP A 287 -12.82 14.20 -12.82
C ASP A 287 -11.81 14.20 -11.67
N ALA A 288 -12.27 13.90 -10.45
CA ALA A 288 -11.42 13.94 -9.26
C ALA A 288 -10.27 12.93 -9.32
N GLY A 289 -10.51 11.72 -9.86
CA GLY A 289 -9.51 10.68 -10.02
C GLY A 289 -8.39 11.09 -10.98
N LEU A 290 -8.73 11.48 -12.21
CA LEU A 290 -7.72 11.91 -13.19
C LEU A 290 -7.01 13.20 -12.77
N THR A 291 -7.73 14.13 -12.15
CA THR A 291 -7.12 15.34 -11.60
C THR A 291 -6.06 15.00 -10.56
N SER A 292 -6.31 13.98 -9.72
CA SER A 292 -5.34 13.47 -8.75
C SER A 292 -4.12 12.83 -9.40
N ASP A 293 -4.32 12.03 -10.45
CA ASP A 293 -3.23 11.41 -11.21
C ASP A 293 -2.32 12.45 -11.90
N VAL A 294 -2.94 13.49 -12.49
CA VAL A 294 -2.22 14.63 -13.10
C VAL A 294 -1.47 15.44 -12.05
N LEU A 295 -2.09 15.69 -10.89
CA LEU A 295 -1.46 16.37 -9.76
C LEU A 295 -0.21 15.65 -9.26
N LEU A 296 -0.26 14.31 -9.14
CA LEU A 296 0.90 13.49 -8.79
C LEU A 296 2.02 13.56 -9.84
N ALA A 297 1.67 13.72 -11.13
CA ALA A 297 2.63 13.87 -12.22
C ALA A 297 3.27 15.27 -12.29
N LEU A 298 2.48 16.32 -12.01
CA LEU A 298 2.98 17.70 -12.00
C LEU A 298 3.75 18.03 -10.72
N GLY A 299 3.44 17.35 -9.61
CA GLY A 299 4.10 17.47 -8.33
C GLY A 299 5.54 16.97 -8.31
N LYS A 300 6.23 17.20 -7.18
CA LYS A 300 7.59 16.69 -6.95
C LYS A 300 7.62 15.23 -6.48
N ARG A 301 6.47 14.68 -6.08
CA ARG A 301 6.34 13.34 -5.51
C ARG A 301 5.13 12.65 -6.14
N GLY A 302 5.38 11.61 -6.92
CA GLY A 302 4.35 10.74 -7.50
C GLY A 302 4.21 9.42 -6.73
N LEU A 303 3.48 8.45 -7.32
CA LEU A 303 3.26 7.12 -6.71
C LEU A 303 4.57 6.38 -6.39
N GLY A 304 5.62 6.57 -7.21
CA GLY A 304 6.94 5.96 -6.97
C GLY A 304 7.63 6.44 -5.68
N MET A 305 7.19 7.55 -5.09
CA MET A 305 7.76 8.13 -3.87
C MET A 305 7.01 7.72 -2.59
N VAL A 306 5.86 7.03 -2.69
CA VAL A 306 5.05 6.65 -1.52
C VAL A 306 5.86 5.80 -0.53
N ARG A 307 6.68 4.87 -1.02
CA ARG A 307 7.58 4.03 -0.20
C ARG A 307 8.59 4.85 0.63
N LEU A 308 8.97 6.02 0.12
CA LEU A 308 9.96 6.92 0.72
C LEU A 308 9.33 7.94 1.66
N MET A 309 8.02 7.89 1.89
CA MET A 309 7.38 8.81 2.82
C MET A 309 7.94 8.62 4.22
N GLU A 310 8.51 9.70 4.76
CA GLU A 310 9.01 9.76 6.13
C GLU A 310 7.81 9.97 7.06
N CYS A 311 7.29 8.86 7.58
CA CYS A 311 6.13 8.83 8.46
C CYS A 311 6.44 9.27 9.90
N GLY A 312 7.42 10.17 10.08
CA GLY A 312 7.69 10.75 11.39
C GLY A 312 8.03 9.71 12.45
N ARG A 313 8.85 8.69 12.12
CA ARG A 313 9.69 8.06 13.14
C ARG A 313 10.77 9.05 13.54
N HIS A 314 10.37 10.11 14.21
CA HIS A 314 11.29 10.80 15.09
C HIS A 314 11.28 9.95 16.36
N ASP A 315 12.28 9.06 16.48
CA ASP A 315 12.82 8.78 17.81
C ASP A 315 13.47 10.11 18.25
N SER A 316 12.64 11.03 18.73
CA SER A 316 13.12 12.11 19.57
C SER A 316 13.08 11.58 21.00
N ASP A 317 14.16 10.91 21.39
CA ASP A 317 14.71 11.01 22.74
C ASP A 317 15.23 12.46 22.96
N ASP A 318 14.39 13.45 22.66
CA ASP A 318 14.62 14.85 22.95
C ASP A 318 13.41 15.36 23.72
N GLU A 319 13.67 15.57 25.01
CA GLU A 319 12.86 16.37 25.91
C GLU A 319 12.32 17.61 25.18
N SER A 320 11.03 17.59 24.87
CA SER A 320 10.30 18.79 24.49
C SER A 320 9.27 19.05 25.59
N ASN A 321 9.78 19.64 26.67
CA ASN A 321 9.05 20.57 27.50
C ASN A 321 8.40 21.61 26.56
N VAL A 322 7.12 21.43 26.25
CA VAL A 322 6.28 22.48 25.68
C VAL A 322 5.20 22.77 26.71
N GLU A 323 5.39 23.86 27.44
CA GLU A 323 4.38 24.47 28.30
C GLU A 323 3.13 24.78 27.47
N ILE A 324 2.04 24.08 27.76
CA ILE A 324 0.70 24.44 27.30
C ILE A 324 -0.08 24.94 28.53
N GLU A 325 0.32 26.10 29.05
CA GLU A 325 -0.58 26.96 29.82
C GLU A 325 -1.64 27.51 28.85
N GLY A 326 -2.80 26.86 28.76
CA GLY A 326 -3.87 27.42 27.93
C GLY A 326 -5.20 26.68 27.85
N LEU A 327 -5.27 25.38 28.21
CA LEU A 327 -6.53 24.62 28.10
C LEU A 327 -7.04 23.98 29.41
N THR A 328 -6.36 24.15 30.53
CA THR A 328 -6.77 23.58 31.84
C THR A 328 -7.79 24.44 32.62
N LYS A 329 -8.54 25.35 31.99
CA LYS A 329 -9.51 26.21 32.70
C LYS A 329 -10.99 25.97 32.43
N SER A 330 -11.39 24.95 31.67
CA SER A 330 -12.83 24.74 31.43
C SER A 330 -13.38 23.32 31.54
N LEU A 331 -12.59 22.30 31.90
CA LEU A 331 -13.13 20.93 32.03
C LEU A 331 -12.69 20.17 33.30
N SER A 332 -12.14 20.86 34.31
CA SER A 332 -11.92 20.29 35.63
C SER A 332 -13.19 20.39 36.49
N ALA A 333 -14.18 19.58 36.11
CA ALA A 333 -15.15 19.04 37.05
C ALA A 333 -15.35 17.56 36.71
N HIS A 334 -14.32 16.74 36.95
CA HIS A 334 -14.40 15.43 37.63
C HIS A 334 -13.04 14.71 37.56
N GLY A 335 -12.40 14.54 38.73
CA GLY A 335 -11.57 13.38 39.10
C GLY A 335 -10.18 13.23 38.48
N ASN A 336 -9.15 13.32 39.35
CA ASN A 336 -7.76 12.90 39.12
C ASN A 336 -7.63 11.59 38.33
N ASP A 337 -6.71 11.53 37.36
CA ASP A 337 -6.32 10.23 36.80
C ASP A 337 -4.95 10.11 36.14
N SER A 338 -3.98 10.86 36.62
CA SER A 338 -2.55 10.64 36.31
C SER A 338 -1.90 9.74 37.36
N GLU A 339 -2.50 8.59 37.65
CA GLU A 339 -1.84 7.48 38.32
C GLU A 339 -1.74 6.33 37.32
N ILE A 340 -0.63 5.58 37.36
CA ILE A 340 -0.51 4.30 36.63
C ILE A 340 -1.64 3.40 37.17
N ARG A 341 -2.79 3.41 36.49
CA ARG A 341 -3.92 2.58 36.89
C ARG A 341 -3.53 1.12 36.65
N ASN A 342 -3.22 0.43 37.74
CA ASN A 342 -3.16 -1.02 37.73
C ASN A 342 -4.56 -1.55 37.45
N VAL A 343 -4.64 -2.49 36.52
CA VAL A 343 -5.86 -3.19 36.20
C VAL A 343 -5.84 -4.60 36.78
N SER A 344 -7.00 -5.08 37.22
CA SER A 344 -7.19 -6.43 37.71
C SER A 344 -7.88 -7.30 36.66
N ILE A 345 -7.26 -8.43 36.35
CA ILE A 345 -7.80 -9.44 35.42
C ILE A 345 -7.89 -10.80 36.11
N THR A 346 -8.61 -11.73 35.52
CA THR A 346 -8.57 -13.13 35.94
C THR A 346 -8.00 -14.01 34.84
N TYR A 347 -7.06 -14.87 35.20
CA TYR A 347 -6.45 -15.85 34.31
C TYR A 347 -6.83 -17.26 34.77
N THR A 348 -7.49 -18.02 33.88
CA THR A 348 -7.95 -19.38 34.12
C THR A 348 -7.26 -20.39 33.19
N LEU A 349 -6.94 -21.57 33.72
CA LEU A 349 -6.49 -22.74 32.98
C LEU A 349 -7.54 -23.84 33.06
N TRP A 350 -7.90 -24.43 31.92
CA TRP A 350 -8.72 -25.64 31.83
C TRP A 350 -7.96 -26.74 31.12
N VAL A 351 -8.06 -27.97 31.64
CA VAL A 351 -7.46 -29.16 31.04
C VAL A 351 -8.54 -30.19 30.73
N GLY A 352 -8.49 -30.73 29.51
CA GLY A 352 -9.40 -31.77 29.02
C GLY A 352 -10.66 -31.19 28.38
N SER A 353 -11.22 -31.91 27.41
CA SER A 353 -12.46 -31.50 26.70
C SER A 353 -13.68 -31.43 27.63
N ASN A 354 -13.66 -32.15 28.76
CA ASN A 354 -14.69 -32.12 29.79
C ASN A 354 -14.27 -31.28 31.02
N VAL A 355 -13.21 -30.46 30.91
CA VAL A 355 -12.67 -29.61 31.98
C VAL A 355 -12.42 -30.42 33.26
N THR A 356 -11.52 -31.40 33.17
CA THR A 356 -11.19 -32.28 34.30
C THR A 356 -10.38 -31.57 35.37
N GLU A 357 -9.60 -30.56 34.96
CA GLU A 357 -8.85 -29.71 35.88
C GLU A 357 -9.12 -28.25 35.53
N ASN A 358 -9.35 -27.42 36.55
CA ASN A 358 -9.43 -25.98 36.40
C ASN A 358 -8.66 -25.26 37.51
N CYS A 359 -8.10 -24.11 37.16
CA CYS A 359 -7.40 -23.25 38.10
C CYS A 359 -7.54 -21.80 37.66
N THR A 360 -7.83 -20.90 38.58
CA THR A 360 -7.99 -19.47 38.32
C THR A 360 -7.14 -18.66 39.28
N VAL A 361 -6.47 -17.62 38.76
CA VAL A 361 -5.69 -16.64 39.52
C VAL A 361 -6.13 -15.23 39.12
N ALA A 362 -6.14 -14.31 40.07
CA ALA A 362 -6.34 -12.89 39.82
C ALA A 362 -4.98 -12.20 39.72
N ILE A 363 -4.73 -11.46 38.64
CA ILE A 363 -3.48 -10.75 38.42
C ILE A 363 -3.76 -9.25 38.37
N THR A 364 -2.97 -8.48 39.09
CA THR A 364 -3.00 -7.03 39.07
C THR A 364 -1.72 -6.54 38.42
N ALA A 365 -1.85 -5.83 37.29
CA ALA A 365 -0.72 -5.33 36.51
C ALA A 365 -1.06 -3.97 35.89
N PRO A 366 -0.07 -3.15 35.49
CA PRO A 366 -0.34 -1.87 34.84
C PRO A 366 -1.23 -2.04 33.60
N ARG A 367 -2.15 -1.10 33.37
CA ARG A 367 -2.97 -1.07 32.15
C ARG A 367 -2.08 -1.14 30.90
N ASN A 368 -2.54 -1.84 29.86
CA ASN A 368 -1.82 -2.07 28.60
C ASN A 368 -0.55 -2.94 28.72
N THR A 369 -0.46 -3.78 29.76
CA THR A 369 0.57 -4.84 29.84
C THR A 369 0.19 -5.99 28.90
N SER A 370 1.18 -6.64 28.27
CA SER A 370 0.94 -7.82 27.44
C SER A 370 0.53 -9.03 28.28
N PHE A 371 -0.27 -9.92 27.70
CA PHE A 371 -0.70 -11.14 28.38
C PHE A 371 0.47 -12.08 28.65
N TYR A 372 1.53 -12.06 27.83
CA TYR A 372 2.77 -12.78 28.11
C TYR A 372 3.39 -12.38 29.46
N ALA A 373 3.48 -11.08 29.75
CA ALA A 373 3.98 -10.58 31.04
C ALA A 373 3.05 -10.95 32.22
N VAL A 374 1.74 -11.01 31.97
CA VAL A 374 0.77 -11.54 32.94
C VAL A 374 1.02 -13.02 33.23
N MET A 375 1.32 -13.82 32.20
CA MET A 375 1.64 -15.24 32.39
C MET A 375 2.94 -15.42 33.18
N GLN A 376 3.95 -14.58 32.95
CA GLN A 376 5.19 -14.57 33.76
C GLN A 376 4.88 -14.26 35.22
N THR A 377 4.05 -13.25 35.47
CA THR A 377 3.60 -12.91 36.83
C THR A 377 2.81 -14.06 37.47
N ALA A 378 1.94 -14.73 36.70
CA ALA A 378 1.14 -15.84 37.18
C ALA A 378 1.99 -17.06 37.56
N MET A 379 3.04 -17.40 36.80
CA MET A 379 3.93 -18.52 37.15
C MET A 379 4.76 -18.24 38.41
N GLU A 380 5.08 -16.97 38.68
CA GLU A 380 5.78 -16.56 39.91
C GLU A 380 4.87 -16.66 41.13
N GLN A 381 3.57 -16.35 40.96
CA GLN A 381 2.57 -16.42 42.02
C GLN A 381 2.11 -17.86 42.32
N ASP A 382 1.94 -18.68 41.29
CA ASP A 382 1.46 -20.05 41.42
C ASP A 382 2.10 -20.97 40.38
N ALA A 383 2.82 -21.99 40.87
CA ALA A 383 3.53 -22.96 40.04
C ALA A 383 2.62 -23.73 39.07
N ARG A 384 1.30 -23.78 39.29
CA ARG A 384 0.33 -24.38 38.35
C ARG A 384 0.24 -23.62 37.02
N PHE A 385 0.66 -22.36 36.99
CA PHE A 385 0.71 -21.53 35.77
C PHE A 385 2.08 -21.54 35.10
N ALA A 386 2.99 -22.43 35.51
CA ALA A 386 4.26 -22.63 34.80
C ALA A 386 4.00 -22.98 33.33
N PHE A 387 4.72 -22.30 32.44
CA PHE A 387 4.60 -22.49 31.00
C PHE A 387 5.96 -22.48 30.30
N GLU A 388 5.99 -23.07 29.11
CA GLU A 388 7.11 -22.99 28.18
C GLU A 388 6.63 -22.42 26.85
N ALA A 389 7.43 -21.51 26.30
CA ALA A 389 7.17 -20.91 25.00
C ALA A 389 8.42 -20.96 24.12
N SER A 390 8.21 -21.06 22.81
CA SER A 390 9.25 -20.92 21.80
C SER A 390 9.17 -19.53 21.18
N GLU A 391 10.32 -18.88 20.94
CA GLU A 391 10.37 -17.63 20.18
C GLU A 391 10.22 -17.90 18.68
N TRP A 392 9.27 -17.21 18.06
CA TRP A 392 9.05 -17.16 16.62
C TRP A 392 9.17 -15.71 16.14
N PRO A 393 9.37 -15.45 14.83
CA PRO A 393 9.46 -14.10 14.29
C PRO A 393 8.23 -13.21 14.55
N ASN A 394 7.10 -13.81 14.93
CA ASN A 394 5.81 -13.18 15.22
C ASN A 394 5.46 -13.19 16.73
N GLY A 395 6.41 -13.49 17.62
CA GLY A 395 6.21 -13.52 19.07
C GLY A 395 6.41 -14.91 19.70
N HIS A 396 6.01 -15.05 20.96
CA HIS A 396 6.11 -16.25 21.76
C HIS A 396 4.94 -17.20 21.46
N TYR A 397 5.28 -18.42 21.05
CA TYR A 397 4.33 -19.51 20.91
C TYR A 397 4.34 -20.39 22.16
N VAL A 398 3.28 -20.32 22.97
CA VAL A 398 3.13 -21.12 24.19
C VAL A 398 2.69 -22.53 23.82
N HIS A 399 3.52 -23.53 24.12
CA HIS A 399 3.26 -24.93 23.75
C HIS A 399 3.18 -25.89 24.95
N THR A 400 3.57 -25.45 26.14
CA THR A 400 3.45 -26.23 27.38
C THR A 400 2.89 -25.32 28.46
N LEU A 401 1.83 -25.75 29.15
CA LEU A 401 1.22 -25.04 30.28
C LEU A 401 0.81 -26.08 31.33
N ALA A 402 0.99 -25.79 32.62
CA ALA A 402 0.64 -26.69 33.72
C ALA A 402 1.20 -28.13 33.56
N GLY A 403 2.34 -28.29 32.89
CA GLY A 403 2.95 -29.59 32.59
C GLY A 403 2.35 -30.36 31.40
N TYR A 404 1.29 -29.85 30.76
CA TYR A 404 0.71 -30.44 29.56
C TYR A 404 1.29 -29.77 28.31
N LYS A 405 1.99 -30.57 27.51
CA LYS A 405 2.55 -30.15 26.22
C LYS A 405 1.57 -30.47 25.10
N GLU A 406 1.47 -29.59 24.12
CA GLU A 406 0.66 -29.85 22.92
C GLU A 406 1.10 -31.12 22.19
N GLU A 407 0.10 -31.85 21.69
CA GLU A 407 0.29 -33.12 20.96
C GLU A 407 -0.39 -33.02 19.58
N PRO A 408 0.33 -32.54 18.55
CA PRO A 408 -0.25 -32.37 17.22
C PRO A 408 -0.81 -33.67 16.62
N MET A 409 -0.16 -34.81 16.86
CA MET A 409 -0.64 -36.13 16.42
C MET A 409 -1.89 -36.60 17.18
N GLY A 410 -2.06 -36.16 18.43
CA GLY A 410 -3.21 -36.46 19.28
C GLY A 410 -4.38 -35.48 19.09
N TYR A 411 -4.15 -34.40 18.33
CA TYR A 411 -5.02 -33.24 18.15
C TYR A 411 -5.31 -32.47 19.44
N ASN A 412 -4.40 -32.51 20.43
CA ASN A 412 -4.55 -31.77 21.67
C ASN A 412 -3.74 -30.46 21.60
N TYR A 413 -4.42 -29.33 21.78
CA TYR A 413 -3.85 -27.98 21.64
C TYR A 413 -4.25 -27.08 22.81
N TRP A 414 -3.44 -26.06 23.07
CA TRP A 414 -3.76 -24.97 23.96
C TRP A 414 -4.41 -23.83 23.18
N LEU A 415 -5.62 -23.46 23.57
CA LEU A 415 -6.33 -22.32 22.99
C LEU A 415 -6.50 -21.21 24.01
N LEU A 416 -6.11 -20.00 23.63
CA LEU A 416 -6.31 -18.81 24.43
C LEU A 416 -7.64 -18.14 24.06
N TYR A 417 -8.46 -17.84 25.06
CA TYR A 417 -9.73 -17.16 24.93
C TYR A 417 -9.70 -15.84 25.72
N ARG A 418 -10.41 -14.83 25.20
CA ARG A 418 -10.76 -13.61 25.92
C ARG A 418 -12.27 -13.60 26.11
N LEU A 419 -12.73 -13.60 27.35
CA LEU A 419 -14.11 -13.82 27.73
C LEU A 419 -14.70 -12.58 28.42
N PRO A 420 -16.01 -12.29 28.21
CA PRO A 420 -16.69 -11.18 28.87
C PRO A 420 -17.00 -11.46 30.35
N GLU A 421 -17.03 -12.73 30.74
CA GLU A 421 -17.34 -13.19 32.10
C GLU A 421 -16.41 -14.37 32.46
N LEU A 422 -16.35 -14.71 33.76
CA LEU A 422 -15.60 -15.87 34.23
C LEU A 422 -16.07 -17.16 33.53
N PRO A 423 -15.14 -18.01 33.07
CA PRO A 423 -15.50 -19.22 32.33
C PRO A 423 -16.23 -20.22 33.22
N ASP A 424 -17.41 -20.69 32.77
CA ASP A 424 -18.22 -21.72 33.44
C ASP A 424 -18.02 -23.09 32.75
N PRO A 425 -17.51 -24.12 33.44
CA PRO A 425 -17.34 -25.47 32.88
C PRO A 425 -18.64 -26.09 32.33
N SER A 426 -19.81 -25.67 32.83
CA SER A 426 -21.11 -26.15 32.36
C SER A 426 -21.58 -25.50 31.05
N ALA A 427 -20.97 -24.37 30.67
CA ALA A 427 -21.23 -23.61 29.45
C ALA A 427 -19.91 -23.20 28.77
N PRO A 428 -19.18 -24.16 28.15
CA PRO A 428 -17.86 -23.89 27.59
C PRO A 428 -17.91 -22.85 26.46
N PRO A 429 -16.90 -21.97 26.35
CA PRO A 429 -16.91 -20.89 25.38
C PRO A 429 -16.80 -21.40 23.94
N ALA A 430 -17.53 -20.74 23.04
CA ALA A 430 -17.48 -21.02 21.60
C ALA A 430 -16.13 -20.63 21.00
N ASN A 431 -15.73 -21.30 19.92
CA ASN A 431 -14.45 -21.02 19.23
C ASN A 431 -14.35 -19.60 18.65
N GLN A 432 -15.44 -18.84 18.57
CA GLN A 432 -15.45 -17.43 18.15
C GLN A 432 -14.83 -16.49 19.20
N LEU A 433 -14.70 -16.93 20.45
CA LEU A 433 -14.12 -16.16 21.57
C LEU A 433 -12.61 -16.43 21.77
N VAL A 434 -12.00 -17.21 20.87
CA VAL A 434 -10.54 -17.40 20.84
C VAL A 434 -9.89 -16.04 20.61
N ALA A 435 -8.84 -15.74 21.36
CA ALA A 435 -8.12 -14.49 21.27
C ALA A 435 -7.60 -14.30 19.83
N PRO A 436 -7.81 -13.12 19.22
CA PRO A 436 -7.47 -12.88 17.81
C PRO A 436 -5.96 -12.74 17.57
N VAL A 437 -5.17 -12.57 18.63
CA VAL A 437 -3.73 -12.34 18.60
C VAL A 437 -3.01 -13.22 19.62
N GLY A 438 -1.70 -13.38 19.45
CA GLY A 438 -0.84 -14.11 20.38
C GLY A 438 -0.65 -13.40 21.72
N VAL A 439 0.02 -14.08 22.66
CA VAL A 439 0.19 -13.62 24.05
C VAL A 439 0.96 -12.30 24.18
N ASP A 440 1.86 -11.96 23.25
CA ASP A 440 2.62 -10.71 23.29
C ASP A 440 1.80 -9.48 22.86
N ASP A 441 0.92 -9.66 21.88
CA ASP A 441 0.11 -8.57 21.32
C ASP A 441 -1.24 -8.42 22.02
N LEU A 442 -1.61 -9.37 22.88
CA LEU A 442 -2.84 -9.32 23.68
C LEU A 442 -2.65 -8.42 24.91
N LEU A 443 -3.21 -7.21 24.87
CA LEU A 443 -3.13 -6.26 25.98
C LEU A 443 -4.28 -6.44 26.98
N ILE A 444 -3.99 -6.25 28.27
CA ILE A 444 -4.97 -6.39 29.36
C ILE A 444 -5.79 -5.14 29.65
N GLU A 445 -7.08 -5.33 29.93
CA GLU A 445 -8.01 -4.29 30.38
C GLU A 445 -8.72 -4.69 31.70
N GLU A 446 -9.21 -3.69 32.45
CA GLU A 446 -9.88 -3.91 33.74
C GLU A 446 -11.08 -4.85 33.59
N GLY A 447 -11.10 -5.92 34.39
CA GLY A 447 -12.18 -6.89 34.39
C GLY A 447 -12.12 -7.94 33.27
N ASP A 448 -11.06 -7.99 32.47
CA ASP A 448 -10.91 -9.05 31.47
C ASP A 448 -10.75 -10.44 32.11
N HIS A 449 -11.38 -11.42 31.47
CA HIS A 449 -11.27 -12.84 31.83
C HIS A 449 -10.57 -13.62 30.73
N TYR A 450 -9.37 -14.13 31.01
CA TYR A 450 -8.60 -14.94 30.07
C TYR A 450 -8.65 -16.41 30.43
N LEU A 451 -8.78 -17.26 29.42
CA LEU A 451 -8.81 -18.71 29.59
C LEU A 451 -7.83 -19.36 28.62
N PHE A 452 -6.87 -20.13 29.13
CA PHE A 452 -6.15 -21.13 28.34
C PHE A 452 -6.81 -22.49 28.52
N TRP A 453 -7.26 -23.09 27.42
CA TRP A 453 -7.96 -24.38 27.46
C TRP A 453 -7.23 -25.42 26.62
N TYR A 454 -6.75 -26.46 27.30
CA TYR A 454 -6.18 -27.65 26.68
C TYR A 454 -7.29 -28.64 26.32
N LYS A 455 -7.56 -28.80 25.03
CA LYS A 455 -8.59 -29.73 24.57
C LYS A 455 -8.22 -30.36 23.24
N LYS A 456 -8.93 -31.44 22.93
CA LYS A 456 -8.88 -32.07 21.62
C LYS A 456 -9.70 -31.25 20.61
N LEU A 457 -9.09 -30.92 19.47
CA LEU A 457 -9.74 -30.28 18.32
C LEU A 457 -10.43 -31.29 17.40
#